data_AF-A0A150QGA7-F1
#
_entry.id   AF-A0A150QGA7-F1
#
_cell.length_a   1.000
_cell.length_b   1.000
_cell.length_c   1.000
_cell.angle_alpha   90.00
_cell.angle_beta   90.00
_cell.angle_gamma   90.00
#
_symmetry.space_group_name_H-M   'P 1'
#
loop_
_entity.id
_entity.type
_entity.pdbx_description
1 polymer ?
#
loop_
_entity_poly.entity_id
_entity_poly.type
_entity_poly.pdbx_seq_one_letter_code
_entity_poly.pdbx_strand_id
1 'polypeptide(L)' 'MDGRDDVDLLRHAHRQRRVTLTHDGDFGMLAYRGGEPFRGLIHLKPGHISSIFVLETPAIV' A
#
# COMPACT_ATOMS: atom_id res chain seq x y z
N MET A 1 0.89 10.29 -17.70
CA MET A 1 0.28 9.06 -17.18
C MET A 1 1.38 8.40 -16.39
N ASP A 2 1.54 8.82 -15.14
CA ASP A 2 2.80 8.62 -14.41
C ASP A 2 2.55 7.64 -13.25
N GLY A 3 1.85 6.54 -13.56
CA GLY A 3 1.71 5.42 -12.65
C GLY A 3 2.98 4.58 -12.70
N ARG A 4 3.61 4.34 -11.55
CA ARG A 4 4.65 3.32 -11.45
C ARG A 4 3.95 1.96 -11.38
N ASP A 5 4.46 0.97 -12.11
CA ASP A 5 3.94 -0.40 -12.08
C ASP A 5 3.92 -0.93 -10.64
N ASP A 6 2.87 -1.66 -10.27
CA ASP A 6 2.67 -2.20 -8.93
C ASP A 6 3.83 -3.11 -8.50
N VAL A 7 4.42 -3.84 -9.45
CA VAL A 7 5.60 -4.68 -9.22
C VAL A 7 6.81 -3.83 -8.84
N ASP A 8 7.02 -2.71 -9.53
CA ASP A 8 8.12 -1.78 -9.23
C ASP A 8 7.93 -1.12 -7.87
N LEU A 9 6.69 -0.83 -7.48
CA LEU A 9 6.36 -0.29 -6.16
C LEU A 9 6.64 -1.31 -5.05
N LEU A 10 6.23 -2.57 -5.22
CA LEU A 10 6.52 -3.66 -4.28
C LEU A 10 8.03 -3.85 -4.09
N ARG A 11 8.77 -3.95 -5.19
CA ARG A 11 10.24 -4.10 -5.17
C ARG A 11 10.93 -2.90 -4.53
N HIS A 12 10.44 -1.69 -4.79
CA HIS A 12 10.96 -0.47 -4.17
C HIS A 12 10.74 -0.47 -2.66
N ALA A 13 9.53 -0.78 -2.19
CA ALA A 13 9.21 -0.87 -0.77
C ALA A 13 10.04 -1.97 -0.08
N HIS A 14 10.19 -3.14 -0.71
CA HIS A 14 11.00 -4.23 -0.21
C HIS A 14 12.47 -3.83 -0.03
N ARG A 15 13.08 -3.21 -1.05
CA ARG A 15 14.47 -2.69 -0.98
C ARG A 15 14.65 -1.68 0.15
N GLN A 16 13.64 -0.84 0.37
CA GLN A 16 13.64 0.13 1.47
C GLN A 16 13.23 -0.45 2.81
N ARG A 17 12.98 -1.76 2.91
CA ARG A 17 12.55 -2.42 4.15
C ARG A 17 11.23 -1.85 4.71
N ARG A 18 10.34 -1.39 3.83
CA ARG A 18 9.04 -0.79 4.17
C ARG A 18 7.88 -1.76 3.95
N VAL A 19 6.78 -1.50 4.63
CA VAL A 19 5.48 -2.19 4.44
C VAL A 19 4.64 -1.40 3.45
N THR A 20 3.95 -2.11 2.55
CA THR A 20 3.02 -1.50 1.58
C THR A 20 1.64 -1.40 2.18
N LEU A 21 1.05 -0.21 2.19
CA LEU A 21 -0.34 0.07 2.55
C LEU A 21 -1.12 0.38 1.29
N THR A 22 -2.21 -0.33 1.02
CA THR A 22 -2.97 -0.16 -0.23
C THR A 22 -4.46 -0.43 -0.04
N HIS A 23 -5.29 0.24 -0.83
CA HIS A 23 -6.71 -0.10 -1.01
C HIS A 23 -6.92 -1.06 -2.19
N ASP A 24 -5.89 -1.29 -3.00
CA ASP A 24 -5.93 -2.16 -4.16
C ASP A 24 -5.83 -3.64 -3.75
N GLY A 25 -6.72 -4.47 -4.27
CA GLY A 25 -6.73 -5.91 -4.03
C GLY A 25 -5.66 -6.66 -4.83
N ASP A 26 -5.22 -6.11 -5.97
CA ASP A 26 -4.35 -6.82 -6.91
C ASP A 26 -2.90 -6.93 -6.40
N PHE A 27 -2.50 -6.02 -5.52
CA PHE A 27 -1.24 -6.11 -4.78
C PHE A 27 -1.09 -7.42 -4.00
N GLY A 28 -2.18 -7.94 -3.44
CA GLY A 28 -2.18 -9.24 -2.76
C GLY A 28 -1.91 -10.38 -3.73
N MET A 29 -2.43 -10.29 -4.95
CA MET A 29 -2.20 -11.27 -6.01
C MET A 29 -0.74 -11.26 -6.48
N LEU A 30 -0.15 -10.08 -6.68
CA LEU A 30 1.25 -9.93 -7.07
C LEU A 30 2.21 -10.47 -6.01
N ALA A 31 1.97 -10.15 -4.74
CA ALA A 31 2.80 -10.58 -3.62
C ALA A 31 2.70 -12.09 -3.34
N TYR A 32 1.48 -12.64 -3.27
CA TYR A 32 1.27 -14.04 -2.87
C TYR A 32 1.30 -15.04 -4.03
N ARG A 33 0.74 -14.68 -5.20
CA ARG A 33 0.71 -15.59 -6.37
C ARG A 33 1.83 -15.34 -7.36
N GLY A 34 2.26 -14.08 -7.50
CA GLY A 34 3.37 -13.70 -8.38
C GLY A 34 4.76 -13.99 -7.78
N GLY A 35 4.85 -14.22 -6.47
CA GLY A 35 6.13 -14.47 -5.79
C GLY A 35 7.02 -13.23 -5.69
N GLU A 36 6.47 -12.03 -5.89
CA GLU A 36 7.24 -10.80 -5.79
C GLU A 36 7.70 -10.56 -4.35
N PRO A 37 8.98 -10.18 -4.13
CA PRO A 37 9.49 -9.97 -2.78
C PRO A 37 8.79 -8.78 -2.12
N PHE A 38 8.22 -9.03 -0.95
CA PHE A 38 7.57 -8.03 -0.11
C PHE A 38 7.97 -8.23 1.34
N ARG A 39 7.92 -7.17 2.15
CA ARG A 39 8.17 -7.25 3.60
C ARG A 39 6.89 -7.43 4.40
N GLY A 40 5.82 -6.77 3.96
CA GLY A 40 4.50 -6.84 4.56
C GLY A 40 3.53 -6.04 3.70
N LEU A 41 2.26 -6.44 3.74
CA LEU A 41 1.20 -5.80 2.98
C LEU A 41 -0.01 -5.60 3.88
N ILE A 42 -0.50 -4.37 3.96
CA ILE A 42 -1.70 -3.99 4.68
C ILE A 42 -2.72 -3.55 3.64
N HIS A 43 -3.78 -4.33 3.48
CA HIS A 43 -4.89 -4.00 2.61
C HIS A 43 -6.01 -3.31 3.42
N LEU A 44 -6.28 -2.06 3.10
CA LEU A 44 -7.33 -1.28 3.73
C LEU A 44 -8.64 -1.47 2.98
N LYS A 45 -9.66 -1.98 3.66
CA LYS A 45 -11.02 -1.98 3.14
C LYS A 45 -11.77 -0.76 3.68
N PRO A 46 -12.69 -0.16 2.89
CA PRO A 46 -13.64 0.79 3.42
C PRO A 46 -14.29 0.23 4.70
N GLY A 47 -14.33 1.04 5.77
CA GLY A 47 -14.82 0.62 7.09
C GLY A 47 -13.79 -0.03 8.02
N HIS A 48 -12.55 -0.33 7.57
CA HIS A 48 -11.48 -0.78 8.48
C HIS A 48 -11.04 0.30 9.48
N ILE A 49 -11.17 1.57 9.11
CA ILE A 49 -10.85 2.71 9.96
C ILE A 49 -12.12 3.53 10.10
N SER A 50 -12.52 3.80 11.34
CA SER A 50 -13.65 4.70 11.61
C SER A 50 -13.35 6.08 11.02
N SER A 51 -14.31 6.65 10.30
CA SER A 51 -14.18 7.97 9.66
C SER A 51 -13.85 9.09 10.65
N ILE A 52 -14.08 8.86 11.94
CA ILE A 52 -13.77 9.77 13.05
C ILE A 52 -12.24 10.00 13.16
N PHE A 53 -11.40 9.07 12.69
CA PHE A 53 -9.94 9.17 12.75
C PHE A 53 -9.28 9.76 11.49
N VAL A 54 -10.04 10.07 10.44
CA VAL A 54 -9.48 10.45 9.12
C VAL A 54 -9.16 11.95 9.00
N LEU A 55 -9.60 12.78 9.95
CA LEU A 55 -9.47 14.24 9.87
C LEU A 55 -8.61 14.83 11.00
N GLU A 56 -7.34 14.44 11.07
CA GLU A 56 -6.29 15.40 11.45
C GLU A 56 -5.49 15.73 10.20
N THR A 57 -6.03 16.65 9.39
CA THR A 57 -5.23 17.31 8.37
C THR A 57 -4.35 18.33 9.09
N PRO A 58 -3.01 18.23 9.08
CA PRO A 58 -2.19 19.35 9.53
C PRO A 58 -2.52 20.52 8.63
N ALA A 59 -2.99 21.62 9.23
CA ALA A 59 -3.15 22.88 8.53
C ALA A 59 -1.79 23.23 7.91
N ILE A 60 -1.74 23.23 6.58
CA ILE A 60 -0.62 23.83 5.85
C ILE A 60 -0.77 25.34 6.08
N VAL A 61 0.11 25.88 6.92
CA VAL A 61 0.34 27.31 7.15
C VAL A 61 0.73 28.03 5.86
#